data_AF-A0A5B1CFG0-F1
#
_entry.id   AF-A0A5B1CFG0-F1
#
_cell.length_a   1.000
_cell.length_b   1.000
_cell.length_c   1.000
_cell.angle_alpha   90.00
_cell.angle_beta   90.00
_cell.angle_gamma   90.00
#
_symmetry.space_group_name_H-M   'P 1'
#
loop_
_entity.id
_entity.type
_entity.pdbx_description
1 polymer ?
#
loop_
_entity_poly.entity_id
_entity_poly.type
_entity_poly.pdbx_seq_one_letter_code
_entity_poly.pdbx_strand_id
1 'polypeptide(L)'
;MLTSWVRENPPTYHAENSSPRRTLTDQQEFHYRTTRTPNAIYDEALAKAGADVRYKVYSRFWDYRTALQLHCKFMIVDEREVLTGSLNWSENAELGTLENLISLDGEIVSKYVGKFETMWAYGNGKLSGLKSRVKKADGKSPCSFKPISLSGPELAELRRLYKAGACE
;
A
#
# COMPACT_ATOMS: atom_id res chain seq x y z
N MET A 1 12.13 -18.32 -5.41
CA MET A 1 13.62 -18.37 -5.41
C MET A 1 14.20 -17.28 -4.49
N LEU A 2 13.64 -16.07 -4.48
CA LEU A 2 13.99 -15.01 -3.52
C LEU A 2 13.51 -15.31 -2.08
N THR A 3 12.29 -15.80 -1.92
CA THR A 3 11.75 -16.16 -0.58
C THR A 3 12.51 -17.31 0.08
N SER A 4 12.98 -18.29 -0.71
CA SER A 4 13.87 -19.36 -0.21
C SER A 4 15.24 -18.79 0.16
N TRP A 5 15.83 -17.93 -0.67
CA TRP A 5 17.12 -17.30 -0.38
C TRP A 5 17.07 -16.41 0.87
N VAL A 6 16.02 -15.60 1.07
CA VAL A 6 15.83 -14.79 2.29
C VAL A 6 15.60 -15.65 3.52
N ARG A 7 14.91 -16.80 3.38
CA ARG A 7 14.73 -17.78 4.46
C ARG A 7 16.04 -18.46 4.83
N GLU A 8 16.89 -18.73 3.84
CA GLU A 8 18.21 -19.36 3.99
C GLU A 8 19.31 -18.36 4.40
N ASN A 9 19.12 -17.07 4.14
CA ASN A 9 20.03 -15.97 4.47
C ASN A 9 19.26 -14.85 5.20
N PRO A 10 18.79 -15.10 6.44
CA PRO A 10 18.10 -14.09 7.20
C PRO A 10 19.04 -12.90 7.46
N PRO A 11 18.64 -11.66 7.15
CA PRO A 11 19.48 -10.50 7.42
C PRO A 11 19.77 -10.42 8.92
N THR A 12 21.05 -10.26 9.27
CA THR A 12 21.47 -9.97 10.65
C THR A 12 21.13 -8.52 10.94
N TYR A 13 20.26 -8.27 11.93
CA TYR A 13 19.72 -6.94 12.20
C TYR A 13 20.15 -6.44 13.57
N HIS A 14 20.77 -5.25 13.60
CA HIS A 14 21.07 -4.52 14.82
C HIS A 14 19.91 -3.59 15.14
N ALA A 15 19.10 -3.96 16.14
CA ALA A 15 17.79 -3.37 16.41
C ALA A 15 17.81 -1.94 16.99
N GLU A 16 18.97 -1.36 17.29
CA GLU A 16 19.04 -0.21 18.19
C GLU A 16 18.99 1.17 17.51
N ASN A 17 18.98 1.27 16.17
CA ASN A 17 18.93 2.57 15.48
C ASN A 17 18.30 2.54 14.06
N SER A 18 17.53 1.52 13.72
CA SER A 18 16.97 1.40 12.37
C SER A 18 15.74 2.30 12.14
N SER A 19 15.70 2.99 11.00
CA SER A 19 14.50 3.65 10.48
C SER A 19 13.28 2.73 10.51
N PRO A 20 12.06 3.27 10.75
CA PRO A 20 10.85 2.45 10.78
C PRO A 20 10.66 1.72 9.45
N ARG A 21 10.34 0.43 9.52
CA ARG A 21 9.96 -0.40 8.37
C ARG A 21 8.63 0.13 7.84
N ARG A 22 8.67 0.82 6.70
CA ARG A 22 7.51 1.50 6.09
C ARG A 22 7.06 0.75 4.84
N THR A 23 5.77 0.48 4.75
CA THR A 23 5.15 -0.18 3.60
C THR A 23 3.94 0.62 3.14
N LEU A 24 3.88 0.93 1.85
CA LEU A 24 2.72 1.55 1.22
C LEU A 24 2.10 0.56 0.22
N THR A 25 0.88 0.12 0.48
CA THR A 25 0.15 -0.78 -0.42
C THR A 25 -0.99 -0.07 -1.13
N ASP A 26 -1.39 -0.58 -2.30
CA ASP A 26 -2.65 -0.17 -2.92
C ASP A 26 -3.81 -0.90 -2.22
N GLN A 27 -4.99 -0.29 -2.21
CA GLN A 27 -6.18 -0.87 -1.60
C GLN A 27 -6.78 -2.06 -2.41
N GLN A 28 -6.02 -2.71 -3.29
CA GLN A 28 -6.54 -3.68 -4.24
C GLN A 28 -6.52 -5.11 -3.69
N GLU A 29 -7.72 -5.57 -3.29
CA GLU A 29 -8.31 -6.91 -3.44
C GLU A 29 -9.64 -7.00 -2.63
N PHE A 30 -10.48 -5.96 -2.68
CA PHE A 30 -11.82 -6.02 -2.10
C PHE A 30 -12.84 -6.38 -3.18
N HIS A 31 -13.15 -7.67 -3.33
CA HIS A 31 -14.33 -8.12 -4.08
C HIS A 31 -15.53 -8.20 -3.13
N TYR A 32 -16.58 -7.43 -3.39
CA TYR A 32 -17.81 -7.39 -2.57
C TYR A 32 -18.53 -8.75 -2.50
N ARG A 33 -18.33 -9.64 -3.48
CA ARG A 33 -19.10 -10.90 -3.59
C ARG A 33 -18.46 -12.14 -2.98
N THR A 34 -17.20 -12.08 -2.56
CA THR A 34 -16.51 -13.22 -1.96
C THR A 34 -15.74 -12.76 -0.73
N THR A 35 -16.22 -13.17 0.43
CA THR A 35 -15.58 -12.96 1.72
C THR A 35 -14.15 -13.50 1.72
N ARG A 36 -13.18 -12.58 1.61
CA ARG A 36 -11.86 -12.53 2.25
C ARG A 36 -11.04 -11.59 1.38
N THR A 37 -10.71 -10.40 1.86
CA THR A 37 -9.60 -9.62 1.31
C THR A 37 -8.33 -10.43 1.51
N PRO A 38 -7.77 -11.09 0.48
CA PRO A 38 -6.59 -11.95 0.62
C PRO A 38 -5.39 -11.14 1.11
N ASN A 39 -5.17 -9.93 0.58
CA ASN A 39 -4.08 -9.05 1.02
C ASN A 39 -4.24 -8.38 2.39
N ALA A 40 -5.48 -8.24 2.91
CA ALA A 40 -5.66 -7.62 4.22
C ALA A 40 -5.00 -8.42 5.35
N ILE A 41 -4.96 -9.75 5.23
CA ILE A 41 -4.32 -10.61 6.23
C ILE A 41 -2.81 -10.36 6.26
N TYR A 42 -2.17 -10.17 5.10
CA TYR A 42 -0.73 -9.92 5.00
C TYR A 42 -0.37 -8.52 5.49
N ASP A 43 -1.12 -7.49 5.09
CA ASP A 43 -0.88 -6.12 5.51
C ASP A 43 -1.10 -5.95 7.03
N GLU A 44 -2.13 -6.60 7.58
CA GLU A 44 -2.34 -6.64 9.03
C GLU A 44 -1.24 -7.41 9.76
N ALA A 45 -0.70 -8.49 9.16
CA ALA A 45 0.42 -9.24 9.74
C ALA A 45 1.70 -8.39 9.79
N LEU A 46 1.98 -7.61 8.74
CA LEU A 46 3.09 -6.66 8.72
C LEU A 46 2.93 -5.58 9.80
N ALA A 47 1.72 -5.01 9.93
CA ALA A 47 1.43 -4.04 10.98
C ALA A 47 1.61 -4.64 12.38
N LYS A 48 1.11 -5.86 12.61
CA LYS A 48 1.31 -6.60 13.88
C LYS A 48 2.77 -6.92 14.17
N ALA A 49 3.60 -7.11 13.13
CA ALA A 49 5.04 -7.31 13.24
C ALA A 49 5.82 -5.99 13.46
N GLY A 50 5.13 -4.85 13.59
CA GLY A 50 5.72 -3.55 13.88
C GLY A 50 6.19 -2.77 12.64
N ALA A 51 5.70 -3.10 11.45
CA ALA A 51 5.84 -2.22 10.29
C ALA A 51 4.80 -1.09 10.32
N ASP A 52 5.19 0.10 9.89
CA ASP A 52 4.25 1.19 9.59
C ASP A 52 3.66 0.91 8.20
N VAL A 53 2.39 0.51 8.19
CA VAL A 53 1.67 0.15 6.96
C VAL A 53 0.65 1.24 6.64
N ARG A 54 0.80 1.82 5.45
CA ARG A 54 -0.16 2.75 4.86
C ARG A 54 -0.80 2.16 3.61
N TYR A 55 -2.01 2.63 3.35
CA TYR A 55 -2.81 2.25 2.20
C TYR A 55 -3.08 3.50 1.37
N LYS A 56 -2.67 3.47 0.10
CA LYS A 56 -3.06 4.50 -0.84
C LYS A 56 -4.51 4.25 -1.26
N VAL A 57 -5.39 5.19 -0.92
CA VAL A 57 -6.81 5.11 -1.19
C VAL A 57 -7.26 6.31 -2.02
N TYR A 58 -8.12 6.08 -3.00
CA TYR A 58 -8.60 7.11 -3.91
C TYR A 58 -10.09 6.96 -4.24
N SER A 59 -10.71 5.87 -3.80
CA SER A 59 -12.12 5.61 -4.01
C SER A 59 -12.69 4.71 -2.91
N ARG A 60 -14.01 4.69 -2.77
CA ARG A 60 -14.72 3.72 -1.92
C ARG A 60 -14.63 2.32 -2.52
N PHE A 61 -14.91 2.23 -3.82
CA PHE A 61 -14.87 1.01 -4.60
C PHE A 61 -13.85 1.17 -5.71
N TRP A 62 -13.11 0.10 -5.96
CA TRP A 62 -12.22 0.05 -7.10
C TRP A 62 -13.04 -0.04 -8.39
N ASP A 63 -12.68 0.74 -9.39
CA ASP A 63 -13.22 0.68 -10.75
C ASP A 63 -12.05 0.78 -11.72
N TYR A 64 -11.85 -0.25 -12.55
CA TYR A 64 -10.75 -0.35 -13.51
C TYR A 64 -10.68 0.86 -14.47
N ARG A 65 -11.81 1.50 -14.76
CA ARG A 65 -11.90 2.63 -15.70
C ARG A 65 -11.39 3.94 -15.11
N THR A 66 -11.38 4.05 -13.78
CA THR A 66 -11.03 5.28 -13.06
C THR A 66 -9.94 5.06 -12.00
N ALA A 67 -9.32 3.88 -12.02
CA ALA A 67 -8.36 3.46 -11.00
C ALA A 67 -7.10 4.33 -11.04
N LEU A 68 -6.86 5.07 -9.96
CA LEU A 68 -5.57 5.68 -9.71
C LEU A 68 -4.69 4.65 -9.01
N GLN A 69 -4.11 3.70 -9.73
CA GLN A 69 -3.38 2.56 -9.16
C GLN A 69 -2.03 2.96 -8.51
N LEU A 70 -1.58 2.21 -7.50
CA LEU A 70 -0.19 2.20 -7.04
C LEU A 70 0.54 1.02 -7.69
N HIS A 71 0.88 1.14 -8.97
CA HIS A 71 1.37 0.00 -9.75
C HIS A 71 2.90 -0.23 -9.67
N CYS A 72 3.63 0.68 -9.02
CA CYS A 72 5.07 0.52 -8.83
C CYS A 72 5.38 -0.66 -7.88
N LYS A 73 6.32 -1.52 -8.28
CA LYS A 73 6.86 -2.57 -7.40
C LYS A 73 8.33 -2.27 -7.15
N PHE A 74 8.62 -1.73 -5.98
CA PHE A 74 9.99 -1.55 -5.53
C PHE A 74 10.10 -1.66 -4.01
N MET A 75 11.32 -1.94 -3.53
CA MET A 75 11.72 -1.94 -2.12
C MET A 75 13.02 -1.16 -2.01
N ILE A 76 13.14 -0.32 -0.99
CA ILE A 76 14.35 0.44 -0.68
C ILE A 76 14.95 -0.16 0.59
N VAL A 77 16.20 -0.59 0.53
CA VAL A 77 16.93 -1.18 1.66
C VAL A 77 18.00 -0.21 2.11
N ASP A 78 17.92 0.22 3.37
CA ASP A 78 18.87 1.11 4.05
C ASP A 78 19.25 2.40 3.30
N GLU A 79 18.37 2.87 2.42
CA GLU A 79 18.62 4.00 1.51
C GLU A 79 19.89 3.85 0.64
N ARG A 80 20.31 2.60 0.39
CA ARG A 80 21.51 2.25 -0.37
C ARG A 80 21.24 1.39 -1.59
N GLU A 81 20.18 0.61 -1.56
CA GLU A 81 19.81 -0.32 -2.62
C GLU A 81 18.31 -0.20 -2.92
N VAL A 82 17.95 -0.34 -4.19
CA VAL A 82 16.57 -0.44 -4.65
C VAL A 82 16.39 -1.75 -5.41
N LEU A 83 15.47 -2.57 -4.93
CA LEU A 83 14.93 -3.69 -5.70
C LEU A 83 13.71 -3.19 -6.46
N THR A 84 13.66 -3.36 -7.78
CA THR A 84 12.54 -2.89 -8.62
C THR A 84 12.34 -3.81 -9.82
N GLY A 85 11.18 -3.76 -10.45
CA GLY A 85 10.94 -4.52 -11.68
C GLY A 85 9.46 -4.68 -11.99
N SER A 86 9.12 -5.75 -12.71
CA SER A 86 7.74 -6.14 -12.96
C SER A 86 7.17 -7.04 -11.86
N LEU A 87 8.05 -7.68 -11.09
CA LEU A 87 7.71 -8.62 -10.01
C LEU A 87 6.78 -8.00 -8.96
N ASN A 88 5.60 -8.59 -8.78
CA ASN A 88 4.78 -8.39 -7.59
C ASN A 88 5.34 -9.23 -6.44
N TRP A 89 5.21 -8.76 -5.20
CA TRP A 89 5.63 -9.51 -4.00
C TRP A 89 4.59 -10.59 -3.64
N SER A 90 4.41 -11.56 -4.53
CA SER A 90 3.41 -12.64 -4.40
C SER A 90 3.94 -13.98 -4.91
N GLU A 91 3.37 -15.06 -4.39
CA GLU A 91 3.73 -16.43 -4.79
C GLU A 91 3.51 -16.66 -6.30
N ASN A 92 2.43 -16.11 -6.87
CA ASN A 92 2.16 -16.23 -8.30
C ASN A 92 3.24 -15.56 -9.16
N ALA A 93 3.77 -14.41 -8.74
CA ALA A 93 4.85 -13.74 -9.46
C ALA A 93 6.18 -14.50 -9.35
N GLU A 94 6.38 -15.28 -8.29
CA GLU A 94 7.58 -16.11 -8.13
C GLU A 94 7.52 -17.44 -8.88
N LEU A 95 6.33 -18.04 -9.01
CA LEU A 95 6.18 -19.43 -9.47
C LEU A 95 5.32 -19.58 -10.74
N GLY A 96 4.46 -18.61 -11.04
CA GLY A 96 3.41 -18.72 -12.06
C GLY A 96 3.54 -17.76 -13.23
N THR A 97 4.34 -16.69 -13.12
CA THR A 97 4.56 -15.72 -14.21
C THR A 97 6.04 -15.45 -14.44
N LEU A 98 6.36 -15.01 -15.67
CA LEU A 98 7.70 -14.57 -16.03
C LEU A 98 7.83 -13.08 -15.70
N GLU A 99 8.39 -12.79 -14.53
CA GLU A 99 8.62 -11.43 -14.04
C GLU A 99 10.11 -11.16 -13.86
N ASN A 100 10.52 -9.90 -13.92
CA ASN A 100 11.89 -9.49 -13.65
C ASN A 100 12.01 -8.74 -12.31
N LEU A 101 13.15 -8.91 -11.66
CA LEU A 101 13.61 -8.13 -10.51
C LEU A 101 15.05 -7.71 -10.78
N ILE A 102 15.33 -6.42 -10.61
CA ILE A 102 16.67 -5.86 -10.71
C ILE A 102 17.03 -5.19 -9.38
N SER A 103 18.29 -5.31 -8.99
CA SER A 103 18.87 -4.51 -7.92
C SER A 103 19.64 -3.34 -8.52
N LEU A 104 19.45 -2.15 -7.95
CA LEU A 104 20.08 -0.90 -8.35
C LEU A 104 20.67 -0.19 -7.12
N ASP A 105 21.83 0.41 -7.30
CA ASP A 105 22.52 1.21 -6.29
C ASP A 105 22.97 2.57 -6.86
N GLY A 106 23.62 3.39 -6.01
CA GLY A 106 24.14 4.71 -6.39
C GLY A 106 23.08 5.82 -6.41
N GLU A 107 23.29 6.83 -7.26
CA GLU A 107 22.49 8.07 -7.21
C GLU A 107 20.98 7.87 -7.46
N ILE A 108 20.61 6.80 -8.17
CA ILE A 108 19.21 6.48 -8.49
C ILE A 108 18.37 6.20 -7.24
N VAL A 109 18.99 5.69 -6.17
CA VAL A 109 18.33 5.34 -4.91
C VAL A 109 17.62 6.55 -4.32
N SER A 110 18.27 7.72 -4.34
CA SER A 110 17.70 8.97 -3.84
C SER A 110 16.39 9.36 -4.55
N LYS A 111 16.26 9.05 -5.84
CA LYS A 111 15.04 9.33 -6.63
C LYS A 111 13.90 8.40 -6.21
N TYR A 112 14.20 7.14 -5.92
CA TYR A 112 13.21 6.20 -5.38
C TYR A 112 12.78 6.58 -3.96
N VAL A 113 13.71 7.01 -3.10
CA VAL A 113 13.40 7.54 -1.76
C VAL A 113 12.45 8.73 -1.89
N GLY A 114 12.81 9.74 -2.69
CA GLY A 114 11.95 10.92 -2.89
C GLY A 114 10.57 10.57 -3.47
N LYS A 115 10.50 9.58 -4.37
CA LYS A 115 9.24 9.07 -4.90
C LYS A 115 8.41 8.38 -3.82
N PHE A 116 9.03 7.54 -2.99
CA PHE A 116 8.37 6.88 -1.86
C PHE A 116 7.81 7.90 -0.88
N GLU A 117 8.60 8.88 -0.43
CA GLU A 117 8.15 9.93 0.49
C GLU A 117 6.98 10.74 -0.08
N THR A 118 7.02 11.05 -1.37
CA THR A 118 5.91 11.73 -2.05
C THR A 118 4.61 10.93 -1.95
N MET A 119 4.68 9.62 -2.22
CA MET A 119 3.51 8.73 -2.15
C MET A 119 3.06 8.50 -0.70
N TRP A 120 4.01 8.38 0.22
CA TRP A 120 3.77 8.23 1.65
C TRP A 120 2.97 9.40 2.24
N ALA A 121 3.22 10.61 1.73
CA ALA A 121 2.57 11.86 2.13
C ALA A 121 1.32 12.22 1.31
N TYR A 122 0.82 11.34 0.43
CA TYR A 122 -0.38 11.65 -0.34
C TYR A 122 -1.56 12.06 0.54
N GLY A 123 -2.17 13.19 0.18
CA GLY A 123 -3.35 13.71 0.85
C GLY A 123 -3.14 14.01 2.34
N ASN A 124 -1.90 14.27 2.78
CA ASN A 124 -1.62 14.60 4.18
C ASN A 124 -2.51 15.76 4.66
N GLY A 125 -3.16 15.59 5.81
CA GLY A 125 -4.13 16.53 6.37
C GLY A 125 -5.49 16.62 5.64
N LYS A 126 -5.77 15.78 4.63
CA LYS A 126 -7.04 15.82 3.88
C LYS A 126 -8.11 14.86 4.38
N LEU A 127 -7.76 13.90 5.25
CA LEU A 127 -8.71 12.91 5.77
C LEU A 127 -9.90 13.54 6.49
N SER A 128 -9.69 14.54 7.35
CA SER A 128 -10.77 15.21 8.10
C SER A 128 -11.83 15.84 7.18
N GLY A 129 -11.38 16.50 6.10
CA GLY A 129 -12.24 17.07 5.08
C GLY A 129 -13.03 16.00 4.32
N LEU A 130 -12.39 14.88 3.98
CA LEU A 130 -13.08 13.74 3.36
C LEU A 130 -14.13 13.14 4.30
N LYS A 131 -13.79 12.88 5.56
CA LYS A 131 -14.72 12.36 6.59
C LYS A 131 -15.96 13.26 6.73
N SER A 132 -15.76 14.58 6.72
CA SER A 132 -16.85 15.56 6.81
C SER A 132 -17.80 15.48 5.60
N ARG A 133 -17.25 15.31 4.38
CA ARG A 133 -18.04 15.17 3.15
C ARG A 133 -18.85 13.88 3.12
N VAL A 134 -18.25 12.78 3.58
CA VAL A 134 -18.93 11.47 3.67
C VAL A 134 -20.09 11.54 4.68
N LYS A 135 -19.88 12.13 5.86
CA LYS A 135 -20.92 12.26 6.90
C LYS A 135 -22.12 13.13 6.47
N LYS A 136 -21.87 14.22 5.73
CA LYS A 136 -22.91 15.14 5.25
C LYS A 136 -23.73 14.60 4.07
N ALA A 137 -23.28 13.53 3.44
CA ALA A 137 -23.94 13.04 2.24
C ALA A 137 -25.15 12.19 2.60
N ASP A 138 -26.35 12.70 2.29
CA ASP A 138 -27.61 11.95 2.29
C ASP A 138 -27.64 10.96 1.11
N GLY A 139 -26.78 9.94 1.16
CA GLY A 139 -26.61 8.91 0.11
C GLY A 139 -25.61 9.28 -0.99
N LYS A 140 -25.34 10.57 -1.24
CA LYS A 140 -24.42 11.05 -2.31
C LYS A 140 -22.96 11.22 -1.88
N SER A 141 -22.40 10.23 -1.19
CA SER A 141 -21.00 10.31 -0.75
C SER A 141 -20.05 10.33 -1.95
N PRO A 142 -18.86 10.97 -1.87
CA PRO A 142 -17.90 10.92 -2.96
C PRO A 142 -17.36 9.50 -3.13
N CYS A 143 -17.44 8.98 -4.35
CA CYS A 143 -17.01 7.61 -4.67
C CYS A 143 -15.55 7.56 -5.07
N SER A 144 -15.07 8.63 -5.66
CA SER A 144 -13.66 8.87 -5.96
C SER A 144 -13.23 10.21 -5.37
N PHE A 145 -11.96 10.30 -4.99
CA PHE A 145 -11.35 11.47 -4.38
C PHE A 145 -9.84 11.47 -4.68
N LYS A 146 -9.18 12.61 -4.44
CA LYS A 146 -7.72 12.70 -4.60
C LYS A 146 -7.04 11.66 -3.70
N PRO A 147 -6.01 10.94 -4.16
CA PRO A 147 -5.35 9.91 -3.37
C PRO A 147 -4.91 10.40 -1.99
N ILE A 148 -5.13 9.56 -0.99
CA ILE A 148 -4.68 9.76 0.39
C ILE A 148 -3.98 8.47 0.84
N SER A 149 -2.82 8.59 1.49
CA SER A 149 -2.14 7.46 2.12
C SER A 149 -2.53 7.42 3.59
N LEU A 150 -3.29 6.39 3.98
CA LEU A 150 -3.90 6.26 5.30
C LEU A 150 -3.27 5.11 6.08
N SER A 151 -3.13 5.25 7.38
CA SER A 151 -2.86 4.12 8.27
C SER A 151 -4.05 3.15 8.29
N GLY A 152 -3.83 1.93 8.77
CA GLY A 152 -4.89 0.93 8.97
C GLY A 152 -6.10 1.46 9.79
N PRO A 153 -5.89 2.07 10.96
CA PRO A 153 -6.98 2.65 11.76
C PRO A 153 -7.76 3.75 11.03
N GLU A 154 -7.08 4.67 10.33
CA GLU A 154 -7.72 5.74 9.57
C GLU A 154 -8.56 5.21 8.41
N LEU A 155 -8.06 4.19 7.71
CA LEU A 155 -8.81 3.53 6.64
C LEU A 155 -10.05 2.80 7.19
N ALA A 156 -9.91 2.09 8.30
CA ALA A 156 -11.04 1.42 8.96
C ALA A 156 -12.11 2.43 9.42
N GLU A 157 -11.70 3.56 9.99
CA GLU A 157 -12.61 4.65 10.36
C GLU A 157 -13.34 5.21 9.13
N LEU A 158 -12.61 5.56 8.06
CA LEU A 158 -13.19 6.10 6.83
C LEU A 158 -14.23 5.13 6.24
N ARG A 159 -13.94 3.83 6.20
CA ARG A 159 -14.85 2.80 5.68
C ARG A 159 -16.16 2.72 6.46
N ARG A 160 -16.10 2.82 7.80
CA ARG A 160 -17.28 2.80 8.68
C ARG A 160 -18.21 4.00 8.50
N LEU A 161 -17.70 5.13 8.02
CA LEU A 161 -18.51 6.34 7.83
C LEU A 161 -19.46 6.29 6.64
N TYR A 162 -19.16 5.48 5.63
CA TYR A 162 -20.01 5.36 4.46
C TYR A 162 -21.22 4.46 4.73
N LYS A 163 -22.42 4.98 4.45
CA LYS A 163 -23.69 4.26 4.58
C LYS A 163 -23.85 3.16 3.51
N ALA A 164 -24.76 2.22 3.74
CA ALA A 164 -25.26 1.32 2.70
C ALA A 164 -25.96 2.14 1.59
N GLY A 165 -25.80 1.76 0.33
CA GLY A 165 -26.28 2.55 -0.82
C GLY A 165 -25.48 3.82 -1.13
N ALA A 166 -24.48 4.17 -0.32
CA ALA A 166 -23.56 5.25 -0.67
C ALA A 166 -22.72 4.83 -1.87
N CYS A 167 -22.67 5.68 -2.89
CA CYS A 167 -21.98 5.44 -4.16
C CYS A 167 -22.65 4.48 -5.14
N GLU A 168 -23.97 4.33 -5.03
CA GLU A 168 -24.82 3.73 -6.07
C GLU A 168 -25.27 4.77 -7.11
#